data_AF-D9W474-F1
#
_entry.id   AF-D9W474-F1
#
_cell.length_a   1.000
_cell.length_b   1.000
_cell.length_c   1.000
_cell.angle_alpha   90.00
_cell.angle_beta   90.00
_cell.angle_gamma   90.00
#
_symmetry.space_group_name_H-M   'P 1'
#
loop_
_entity.id
_entity.type
_entity.pdbx_description
1 polymer ?
#
loop_
_entity_poly.entity_id
_entity_poly.type
_entity_poly.pdbx_seq_one_letter_code
_entity_poly.pdbx_strand_id
1 'polypeptide(L)'
;MGLDLGQIASALVWAWTDRPAGDPAVAGATALYERLRAELDRPELLLPLGGGRVQKTSADIEERFGPARLPVAMDSRKEEGPVPVTAFDSGPLVVCAPGGASFLRPAAVADPEAWERVRELTDLTEELDRVAPLLAGGGLERMMRRAASGAVPAGAYEADPRQSCPDLVARAAARLGTGADAAALYLQLATLAAPTDRNVRRWNGWTTKRHTEVRTELLATGAVVEAKRARAGRTLFLPGEWMELKSPHLPLETAKLATHEVRPLWGNTIRSPFGRILPPAPLHEMFPAAWNRLHPAPAEPHS
;
A
#
# COMPACT_ATOMS: atom_id res chain seq x y z
N MET A 1 14.46 -23.10 0.64
CA MET A 1 13.87 -21.94 -0.07
C MET A 1 13.01 -21.21 0.94
N GLY A 2 13.32 -19.94 1.22
CA GLY A 2 12.57 -19.14 2.18
C GLY A 2 11.15 -18.81 1.68
N LEU A 3 10.27 -18.45 2.60
CA LEU A 3 8.93 -17.97 2.28
C LEU A 3 9.02 -16.64 1.51
N ASP A 4 8.30 -16.50 0.40
CA ASP A 4 8.19 -15.21 -0.30
C ASP A 4 7.26 -14.29 0.51
N LEU A 5 7.86 -13.50 1.40
CA LEU A 5 7.14 -12.60 2.32
C LEU A 5 6.27 -11.60 1.55
N GLY A 6 6.69 -11.16 0.36
CA GLY A 6 5.94 -10.23 -0.47
C GLY A 6 4.68 -10.87 -1.08
N GLN A 7 4.78 -12.13 -1.53
CA GLN A 7 3.62 -12.88 -2.01
C GLN A 7 2.64 -13.18 -0.87
N ILE A 8 3.13 -13.55 0.31
CA ILE A 8 2.29 -13.76 1.49
C ILE A 8 1.54 -12.48 1.87
N ALA A 9 2.27 -11.36 1.99
CA ALA A 9 1.67 -10.05 2.27
C ALA A 9 0.60 -9.67 1.24
N SER A 10 0.87 -9.90 -0.04
CA SER A 10 -0.09 -9.64 -1.13
C SER A 10 -1.36 -10.47 -0.98
N ALA A 11 -1.23 -11.75 -0.61
CA ALA A 11 -2.36 -12.65 -0.39
C ALA A 11 -3.20 -12.24 0.83
N LEU A 12 -2.56 -11.77 1.90
CA LEU A 12 -3.22 -11.26 3.10
C LEU A 12 -4.06 -10.02 2.79
N VAL A 13 -3.49 -9.01 2.11
CA VAL A 13 -4.24 -7.81 1.72
C VAL A 13 -5.39 -8.15 0.78
N TRP A 14 -5.16 -9.05 -0.19
CA TRP A 14 -6.24 -9.53 -1.06
C TRP A 14 -7.37 -10.19 -0.26
N ALA A 15 -7.04 -11.06 0.70
CA ALA A 15 -8.04 -11.72 1.52
C ALA A 15 -8.89 -10.72 2.32
N TRP A 16 -8.26 -9.73 2.96
CA TRP A 16 -8.99 -8.77 3.81
C TRP A 16 -9.72 -7.66 3.04
N THR A 17 -9.34 -7.38 1.80
CA THR A 17 -9.91 -6.24 1.04
C THR A 17 -10.75 -6.65 -0.17
N ASP A 18 -10.50 -7.82 -0.76
CA ASP A 18 -11.17 -8.28 -1.99
C ASP A 18 -12.17 -9.43 -1.75
N ARG A 19 -12.19 -10.00 -0.56
CA ARG A 19 -13.20 -10.99 -0.12
C ARG A 19 -14.23 -10.34 0.81
N PRO A 20 -15.47 -10.82 0.81
CA PRO A 20 -16.45 -10.37 1.79
C PRO A 20 -16.05 -10.86 3.19
N ALA A 21 -16.45 -10.12 4.23
CA ALA A 21 -16.26 -10.55 5.61
C ALA A 21 -16.94 -11.91 5.85
N GLY A 22 -16.29 -12.78 6.63
CA GLY A 22 -16.75 -14.14 6.87
C GLY A 22 -16.40 -15.16 5.76
N ASP A 23 -15.75 -14.75 4.67
CA ASP A 23 -15.23 -15.69 3.67
C ASP A 23 -14.15 -16.61 4.27
N PRO A 24 -14.10 -17.91 3.91
CA PRO A 24 -13.06 -18.83 4.40
C PRO A 24 -11.62 -18.35 4.18
N ALA A 25 -11.36 -17.60 3.11
CA ALA A 25 -10.04 -17.01 2.88
C ALA A 25 -9.66 -15.96 3.94
N VAL A 26 -10.63 -15.20 4.46
CA VAL A 26 -10.41 -14.24 5.56
C VAL A 26 -10.06 -14.98 6.85
N ALA A 27 -10.74 -16.10 7.14
CA ALA A 27 -10.43 -16.92 8.30
C ALA A 27 -9.00 -17.52 8.24
N GLY A 28 -8.62 -18.04 7.07
CA GLY A 28 -7.26 -18.57 6.84
C GLY A 28 -6.16 -17.50 6.87
N ALA A 29 -6.48 -16.25 6.50
CA ALA A 29 -5.52 -15.16 6.45
C ALA A 29 -4.90 -14.85 7.83
N THR A 30 -5.65 -14.98 8.93
CA THR A 30 -5.11 -14.75 10.28
C THR A 30 -3.96 -15.71 10.60
N ALA A 31 -4.16 -17.02 10.36
CA ALA A 31 -3.11 -18.01 10.59
C ALA A 31 -1.90 -17.81 9.66
N LEU A 32 -2.12 -17.32 8.44
CA LEU A 32 -1.04 -16.97 7.51
C LEU A 32 -0.28 -15.71 7.98
N TYR A 33 -0.97 -14.72 8.55
CA TYR A 33 -0.36 -13.53 9.13
C TYR A 33 0.55 -13.88 10.31
N GLU A 34 0.13 -14.78 11.21
CA GLU A 34 0.98 -15.23 12.33
C GLU A 34 2.27 -15.89 11.84
N ARG A 35 2.21 -16.67 10.75
CA ARG A 35 3.42 -17.26 10.13
C ARG A 35 4.32 -16.19 9.53
N LEU A 36 3.75 -15.20 8.84
CA LEU A 36 4.51 -14.06 8.33
C LEU A 36 5.19 -13.30 9.46
N ARG A 37 4.45 -13.04 10.55
CA ARG A 37 4.95 -12.32 11.73
C ARG A 37 6.12 -13.06 12.38
N ALA A 38 6.00 -14.38 12.54
CA ALA A 38 7.05 -15.22 13.09
C ALA A 38 8.34 -15.19 12.24
N GLU A 39 8.24 -15.16 10.91
CA GLU A 39 9.42 -14.99 10.07
C GLU A 39 10.02 -13.58 10.20
N LEU A 40 9.19 -12.53 10.27
CA LEU A 40 9.66 -11.16 10.45
C LEU A 40 10.33 -10.91 11.82
N ASP A 41 9.97 -11.71 12.84
CA ASP A 41 10.58 -11.66 14.17
C ASP A 41 11.94 -12.35 14.29
N ARG A 42 12.40 -13.01 13.22
CA ARG A 42 13.71 -13.65 13.22
C ARG A 42 14.81 -12.58 13.23
N PRO A 43 15.68 -12.52 14.26
CA PRO A 43 16.73 -11.51 14.35
C PRO A 43 17.74 -11.55 13.19
N GLU A 44 17.90 -12.71 12.54
CA GLU A 44 18.79 -12.91 11.41
C GLU A 44 18.15 -12.55 10.05
N LEU A 45 16.83 -12.29 9.99
CA LEU A 45 16.16 -11.95 8.74
C LEU A 45 16.64 -10.58 8.24
N LEU A 46 17.14 -10.56 7.01
CA LEU A 46 17.45 -9.34 6.27
C LEU A 46 16.40 -9.14 5.16
N LEU A 47 15.47 -8.21 5.38
CA LEU A 47 14.45 -7.83 4.41
C LEU A 47 15.05 -6.82 3.42
N PRO A 48 15.12 -7.13 2.11
CA PRO A 48 15.70 -6.22 1.14
C PRO A 48 14.86 -4.94 0.98
N LEU A 49 15.51 -3.77 1.05
CA LEU A 49 14.92 -2.48 0.73
C LEU A 49 14.98 -2.26 -0.79
N GLY A 50 14.04 -2.89 -1.48
CA GLY A 50 13.98 -3.04 -2.94
C GLY A 50 14.30 -1.77 -3.73
N GLY A 51 15.52 -1.73 -4.28
CA GLY A 51 16.00 -0.71 -5.19
C GLY A 51 16.33 0.65 -4.58
N GLY A 52 16.23 0.77 -3.26
CA GLY A 52 16.85 1.86 -2.52
C GLY A 52 18.35 1.62 -2.43
N ARG A 53 19.13 2.68 -2.64
CA ARG A 53 20.59 2.64 -2.49
C ARG A 53 21.03 3.86 -1.73
N VAL A 54 21.86 3.66 -0.71
CA VAL A 54 22.57 4.77 -0.09
C VAL A 54 23.59 5.31 -1.11
N GLN A 55 23.34 6.51 -1.63
CA GLN A 55 24.16 7.15 -2.67
C GLN A 55 25.38 7.84 -2.06
N LYS A 56 26.27 7.04 -1.46
CA LYS A 56 27.45 7.51 -0.73
C LYS A 56 28.67 6.66 -1.07
N THR A 57 29.87 7.20 -0.81
CA THR A 57 31.10 6.43 -0.99
C THR A 57 31.21 5.34 0.08
N SER A 58 32.07 4.34 -0.14
CA SER A 58 32.28 3.29 0.86
C SER A 58 32.77 3.85 2.21
N ALA A 59 33.59 4.91 2.20
CA ALA A 59 34.08 5.56 3.41
C ALA A 59 32.95 6.28 4.16
N ASP A 60 32.11 7.03 3.45
CA ASP A 60 30.93 7.69 4.03
C ASP A 60 29.93 6.67 4.61
N ILE A 61 29.79 5.50 3.97
CA ILE A 61 28.93 4.42 4.47
C ILE A 61 29.51 3.85 5.77
N GLU A 62 30.81 3.59 5.85
CA GLU A 62 31.45 3.13 7.09
C GLU A 62 31.33 4.16 8.22
N GLU A 63 31.52 5.45 7.92
CA GLU A 63 31.36 6.54 8.89
C GLU A 63 29.91 6.62 9.41
N ARG A 64 28.92 6.53 8.52
CA ARG A 64 27.49 6.68 8.87
C ARG A 64 26.90 5.46 9.55
N PHE A 65 27.27 4.25 9.13
CA PHE A 65 26.67 2.99 9.60
C PHE A 65 27.56 2.21 10.58
N GLY A 66 28.78 2.68 10.81
CA GLY A 66 29.72 2.10 11.77
C GLY A 66 30.59 0.97 11.18
N PRO A 67 31.60 0.53 11.94
CA PRO A 67 32.63 -0.39 11.45
C PRO A 67 32.24 -1.87 11.52
N ALA A 68 31.11 -2.22 12.15
CA ALA A 68 30.66 -3.59 12.28
C ALA A 68 30.25 -4.16 10.92
N ARG A 69 30.61 -5.43 10.66
CA ARG A 69 30.47 -6.06 9.34
C ARG A 69 29.79 -7.41 9.43
N LEU A 70 28.99 -7.74 8.42
CA LEU A 70 28.47 -9.09 8.21
C LEU A 70 29.29 -9.83 7.15
N PRO A 71 29.57 -11.12 7.35
CA PRO A 71 30.16 -11.97 6.31
C PRO A 71 29.26 -12.02 5.07
N VAL A 72 29.82 -11.68 3.91
CA VAL A 72 29.13 -11.76 2.62
C VAL A 72 29.68 -12.95 1.83
N ALA A 73 28.81 -13.86 1.41
CA ALA A 73 29.19 -14.92 0.48
C ALA A 73 29.42 -14.31 -0.90
N MET A 74 30.58 -14.58 -1.51
CA MET A 74 30.90 -14.12 -2.85
C MET A 74 30.00 -14.80 -3.88
N ASP A 75 29.40 -14.04 -4.79
CA ASP A 75 28.63 -14.60 -5.90
C ASP A 75 29.59 -15.21 -6.92
N SER A 76 29.59 -16.54 -7.04
CA SER A 76 30.45 -17.29 -7.96
C SER A 76 29.99 -17.23 -9.43
N ARG A 77 28.95 -16.44 -9.76
CA ARG A 77 28.27 -16.47 -11.08
C ARG A 77 28.70 -15.39 -12.08
N LYS A 78 29.72 -14.56 -11.81
CA LYS A 78 30.20 -13.55 -12.78
C LYS A 78 31.54 -13.93 -13.40
N GLU A 79 31.57 -13.95 -14.74
CA GLU A 79 32.76 -14.20 -15.58
C GLU A 79 33.87 -13.15 -15.39
N GLU A 80 33.55 -11.94 -14.89
CA GLU A 80 34.51 -10.85 -14.61
C GLU A 80 35.12 -10.87 -13.20
N GLY A 81 34.90 -11.93 -12.41
CA GLY A 81 35.36 -12.03 -11.03
C GLY A 81 34.47 -11.26 -10.04
N PRO A 82 34.33 -11.72 -8.80
CA PRO A 82 33.44 -11.08 -7.83
C PRO A 82 34.03 -9.74 -7.37
N VAL A 83 33.29 -8.64 -7.61
CA VAL A 83 33.57 -7.36 -6.94
C VAL A 83 33.40 -7.60 -5.44
N PRO A 84 34.44 -7.40 -4.60
CA PRO A 84 34.32 -7.59 -3.17
C PRO A 84 33.28 -6.62 -2.60
N VAL A 85 32.28 -7.17 -1.92
CA VAL A 85 31.21 -6.40 -1.25
C VAL A 85 31.43 -6.46 0.26
N THR A 86 31.45 -5.31 0.90
CA THR A 86 31.46 -5.15 2.35
C THR A 86 30.04 -4.83 2.81
N ALA A 87 29.47 -5.62 3.72
CA ALA A 87 28.19 -5.31 4.34
C ALA A 87 28.43 -4.70 5.73
N PHE A 88 28.09 -3.42 5.91
CA PHE A 88 28.14 -2.72 7.18
C PHE A 88 26.84 -2.96 7.95
N ASP A 89 26.93 -3.40 9.20
CA ASP A 89 25.78 -3.73 10.06
C ASP A 89 25.67 -2.70 11.19
N SER A 90 24.63 -1.86 11.12
CA SER A 90 24.36 -0.84 12.13
C SER A 90 23.34 -1.31 13.18
N GLY A 91 22.95 -2.59 13.17
CA GLY A 91 21.83 -3.12 13.95
C GLY A 91 20.54 -3.19 13.12
N PRO A 92 19.67 -2.18 13.09
CA PRO A 92 18.44 -2.30 12.31
C PRO A 92 18.65 -2.29 10.79
N LEU A 93 19.78 -1.80 10.30
CA LEU A 93 20.11 -1.75 8.87
C LEU A 93 21.43 -2.47 8.58
N VAL A 94 21.46 -3.10 7.40
CA VAL A 94 22.68 -3.61 6.76
C VAL A 94 22.83 -2.93 5.41
N VAL A 95 23.96 -2.25 5.19
CA VAL A 95 24.24 -1.51 3.96
C VAL A 95 25.51 -2.05 3.29
N CYS A 96 25.37 -2.47 2.05
CA CYS A 96 26.47 -3.01 1.25
C CYS A 96 27.21 -1.91 0.49
N ALA A 97 28.54 -1.98 0.50
CA ALA A 97 29.43 -1.17 -0.33
C ALA A 97 30.33 -2.07 -1.19
N PRO A 98 30.63 -1.69 -2.46
CA PRO A 98 30.07 -0.55 -3.16
C PRO A 98 28.60 -0.77 -3.57
N GLY A 99 27.89 0.31 -3.90
CA GLY A 99 26.55 0.27 -4.51
C GLY A 99 25.37 0.47 -3.56
N GLY A 100 25.59 0.56 -2.24
CA GLY A 100 24.61 1.02 -1.27
C GLY A 100 23.36 0.15 -1.10
N ALA A 101 23.37 -1.11 -1.58
CA ALA A 101 22.23 -2.01 -1.42
C ALA A 101 21.93 -2.19 0.06
N SER A 102 20.67 -2.01 0.46
CA SER A 102 20.30 -1.91 1.87
C SER A 102 19.26 -2.96 2.25
N PHE A 103 19.38 -3.46 3.47
CA PHE A 103 18.49 -4.45 4.06
C PHE A 103 18.07 -3.97 5.44
N LEU A 104 16.81 -4.19 5.78
CA LEU A 104 16.25 -3.92 7.08
C LEU A 104 16.17 -5.22 7.89
N ARG A 105 16.47 -5.16 9.17
CA ARG A 105 16.22 -6.23 10.13
C ARG A 105 14.88 -5.93 10.84
N PRO A 106 13.75 -6.53 10.45
CA PRO A 106 12.43 -6.11 10.93
C PRO A 106 12.28 -6.25 12.45
N ALA A 107 12.82 -7.33 13.03
CA ALA A 107 12.84 -7.56 14.48
C ALA A 107 13.53 -6.43 15.27
N ALA A 108 14.53 -5.76 14.69
CA ALA A 108 15.27 -4.67 15.33
C ALA A 108 14.56 -3.31 15.24
N VAL A 109 13.46 -3.21 14.47
CA VAL A 109 12.64 -2.00 14.33
C VAL A 109 11.18 -2.24 14.73
N ALA A 110 10.92 -3.29 15.51
CA ALA A 110 9.60 -3.50 16.10
C ALA A 110 9.23 -2.39 17.10
N ASP A 111 10.24 -1.73 17.67
CA ASP A 111 10.11 -0.54 18.51
C ASP A 111 9.98 0.74 17.64
N PRO A 112 8.95 1.58 17.87
CA PRO A 112 8.76 2.82 17.11
C PRO A 112 9.95 3.79 17.17
N GLU A 113 10.65 3.91 18.29
CA GLU A 113 11.81 4.81 18.35
C GLU A 113 12.98 4.28 17.51
N ALA A 114 13.19 2.96 17.50
CA ALA A 114 14.16 2.33 16.61
C ALA A 114 13.81 2.55 15.13
N TRP A 115 12.53 2.51 14.78
CA TRP A 115 12.06 2.83 13.43
C TRP A 115 12.34 4.28 13.03
N GLU A 116 12.05 5.24 13.89
CA GLU A 116 12.34 6.66 13.61
C GLU A 116 13.84 6.93 13.46
N ARG A 117 14.68 6.37 14.35
CA ARG A 117 16.14 6.46 14.22
C ARG A 117 16.64 5.92 12.87
N VAL A 118 16.05 4.83 12.38
CA VAL A 118 16.39 4.29 11.06
C VAL A 118 16.02 5.27 9.95
N ARG A 119 14.82 5.87 10.00
CA ARG A 119 14.37 6.85 9.00
C ARG A 119 15.27 8.10 8.97
N GLU A 120 15.76 8.55 10.12
CA GLU A 120 16.70 9.68 10.22
C GLU A 120 18.10 9.30 9.71
N LEU A 121 18.53 8.07 9.95
CA LEU A 121 19.87 7.58 9.61
C LEU A 121 20.08 7.37 8.11
N THR A 122 19.03 7.28 7.29
CA THR A 122 19.17 6.95 5.86
C THR A 122 18.28 7.78 4.96
N ASP A 123 18.69 7.90 3.69
CA ASP A 123 17.95 8.66 2.68
C ASP A 123 16.97 7.73 1.90
N LEU A 124 16.48 6.68 2.57
CA LEU A 124 15.67 5.58 2.01
C LEU A 124 14.19 5.66 2.41
N THR A 125 13.67 6.87 2.62
CA THR A 125 12.30 7.10 3.12
C THR A 125 11.25 6.32 2.33
N GLU A 126 11.29 6.39 0.99
CA GLU A 126 10.31 5.68 0.16
C GLU A 126 10.42 4.14 0.27
N GLU A 127 11.63 3.60 0.42
CA GLU A 127 11.81 2.16 0.62
C GLU A 127 11.34 1.70 1.99
N LEU A 128 11.58 2.52 3.02
CA LEU A 128 11.09 2.29 4.37
C LEU A 128 9.56 2.34 4.40
N ASP A 129 8.93 3.31 3.74
CA ASP A 129 7.47 3.39 3.61
C ASP A 129 6.86 2.16 2.91
N ARG A 130 7.57 1.57 1.94
CA ARG A 130 7.11 0.36 1.26
C ARG A 130 7.14 -0.90 2.12
N VAL A 131 8.03 -0.97 3.10
CA VAL A 131 8.10 -2.13 4.02
C VAL A 131 7.32 -1.90 5.31
N ALA A 132 6.99 -0.65 5.64
CA ALA A 132 6.22 -0.29 6.83
C ALA A 132 4.90 -1.08 7.00
N PRO A 133 4.13 -1.42 5.95
CA PRO A 133 2.94 -2.25 6.11
C PRO A 133 3.19 -3.64 6.69
N LEU A 134 4.40 -4.18 6.54
CA LEU A 134 4.80 -5.51 7.03
C LEU A 134 5.20 -5.50 8.51
N LEU A 135 5.66 -4.36 9.03
CA LEU A 135 6.20 -4.24 10.38
C LEU A 135 5.12 -4.34 11.45
N ALA A 136 5.54 -4.56 12.71
CA ALA A 136 4.64 -4.49 13.86
C ALA A 136 3.96 -3.11 13.93
N GLY A 137 2.66 -3.09 14.20
CA GLY A 137 1.81 -1.89 14.13
C GLY A 137 1.50 -1.42 12.71
N GLY A 138 2.11 -2.03 11.69
CA GLY A 138 1.93 -1.71 10.28
C GLY A 138 0.56 -2.06 9.73
N GLY A 139 0.36 -1.77 8.44
CA GLY A 139 -0.90 -1.94 7.74
C GLY A 139 -1.48 -3.35 7.81
N LEU A 140 -0.65 -4.40 7.68
CA LEU A 140 -1.14 -5.79 7.74
C LEU A 140 -1.70 -6.14 9.12
N GLU A 141 -1.04 -5.72 10.20
CA GLU A 141 -1.53 -5.98 11.55
C GLU A 141 -2.86 -5.28 11.80
N ARG A 142 -2.97 -4.02 11.39
CA ARG A 142 -4.21 -3.25 11.53
C ARG A 142 -5.34 -3.84 10.70
N MET A 143 -5.06 -4.34 9.49
CA MET A 143 -6.05 -5.04 8.67
C MET A 143 -6.51 -6.35 9.31
N MET A 144 -5.59 -7.14 9.86
CA MET A 144 -5.92 -8.37 10.58
C MET A 144 -6.84 -8.08 11.76
N ARG A 145 -6.46 -7.12 12.63
CA ARG A 145 -7.26 -6.72 13.79
C ARG A 145 -8.64 -6.19 13.35
N ARG A 146 -8.69 -5.39 12.28
CA ARG A 146 -9.94 -4.89 11.70
C ARG A 146 -10.84 -6.03 11.23
N ALA A 147 -10.31 -6.99 10.49
CA ALA A 147 -11.07 -8.14 10.01
C ALA A 147 -11.62 -9.00 11.16
N ALA A 148 -10.84 -9.17 12.24
CA ALA A 148 -11.27 -9.91 13.44
C ALA A 148 -12.31 -9.16 14.30
N SER A 149 -12.40 -7.83 14.19
CA SER A 149 -13.29 -7.01 15.02
C SER A 149 -14.79 -7.20 14.72
N GLY A 150 -15.14 -7.81 13.59
CA GLY A 150 -16.54 -7.96 13.16
C GLY A 150 -17.22 -6.65 12.74
N ALA A 151 -16.46 -5.57 12.59
CA ALA A 151 -17.01 -4.25 12.31
C ALA A 151 -17.47 -4.04 10.86
N VAL A 152 -17.22 -5.01 9.95
CA VAL A 152 -17.95 -5.15 8.69
C VAL A 152 -18.82 -6.41 8.78
N PRO A 153 -20.14 -6.32 8.52
CA PRO A 153 -21.02 -7.48 8.59
C PRO A 153 -20.61 -8.61 7.66
N ALA A 154 -20.86 -9.86 8.06
CA ALA A 154 -20.60 -11.03 7.22
C ALA A 154 -21.32 -10.90 5.86
N GLY A 155 -20.61 -11.22 4.78
CA GLY A 155 -21.09 -11.04 3.39
C GLY A 155 -20.85 -9.66 2.79
N ALA A 156 -20.59 -8.62 3.60
CA ALA A 156 -20.24 -7.28 3.11
C ALA A 156 -18.75 -7.14 2.83
N TYR A 157 -18.37 -6.13 2.03
CA TYR A 157 -16.98 -5.87 1.64
C TYR A 157 -16.43 -4.63 2.35
N GLU A 158 -15.17 -4.70 2.80
CA GLU A 158 -14.43 -3.52 3.29
C GLU A 158 -14.35 -2.40 2.25
N ALA A 159 -14.35 -2.76 0.96
CA ALA A 159 -14.36 -1.82 -0.16
C ALA A 159 -15.69 -1.08 -0.36
N ASP A 160 -16.78 -1.46 0.31
CA ASP A 160 -18.04 -0.71 0.34
C ASP A 160 -18.05 0.25 1.54
N PRO A 161 -17.79 1.56 1.35
CA PRO A 161 -17.72 2.52 2.45
C PRO A 161 -19.06 2.70 3.18
N ARG A 162 -20.19 2.26 2.60
CA ARG A 162 -21.48 2.25 3.33
C ARG A 162 -21.47 1.27 4.50
N GLN A 163 -20.61 0.26 4.43
CA GLN A 163 -20.44 -0.79 5.44
C GLN A 163 -19.22 -0.52 6.32
N SER A 164 -18.10 -0.08 5.72
CA SER A 164 -16.85 0.15 6.46
C SER A 164 -16.74 1.54 7.10
N CYS A 165 -17.39 2.58 6.53
CA CYS A 165 -17.34 3.97 7.02
C CYS A 165 -18.67 4.73 6.82
N PRO A 166 -19.80 4.27 7.38
CA PRO A 166 -21.12 4.88 7.12
C PRO A 166 -21.18 6.37 7.46
N ASP A 167 -20.53 6.81 8.53
CA ASP A 167 -20.51 8.24 8.92
C ASP A 167 -19.79 9.11 7.88
N LEU A 168 -18.71 8.61 7.27
CA LEU A 168 -18.02 9.32 6.21
C LEU A 168 -18.89 9.40 4.96
N VAL A 169 -19.62 8.33 4.62
CA VAL A 169 -20.57 8.35 3.50
C VAL A 169 -21.64 9.40 3.73
N ALA A 170 -22.19 9.50 4.94
CA ALA A 170 -23.18 10.52 5.29
C ALA A 170 -22.62 11.95 5.11
N ARG A 171 -21.39 12.20 5.58
CA ARG A 171 -20.72 13.50 5.38
C ARG A 171 -20.46 13.80 3.90
N ALA A 172 -19.97 12.83 3.14
CA ALA A 172 -19.71 12.98 1.71
C ALA A 172 -21.00 13.23 0.92
N ALA A 173 -22.08 12.50 1.24
CA ALA A 173 -23.41 12.68 0.67
C ALA A 173 -23.92 14.11 0.88
N ALA A 174 -23.87 14.60 2.13
CA ALA A 174 -24.27 15.96 2.47
C ALA A 174 -23.43 17.01 1.72
N ARG A 175 -22.10 16.83 1.67
CA ARG A 175 -21.18 17.77 1.03
C ARG A 175 -21.33 17.83 -0.50
N LEU A 176 -21.64 16.70 -1.12
CA LEU A 176 -21.80 16.57 -2.57
C LEU A 176 -23.24 16.81 -3.04
N GLY A 177 -24.22 16.87 -2.13
CA GLY A 177 -25.63 16.98 -2.46
C GLY A 177 -26.18 15.73 -3.15
N THR A 178 -25.77 14.54 -2.67
CA THR A 178 -26.13 13.24 -3.26
C THR A 178 -26.68 12.27 -2.23
N GLY A 179 -27.25 11.16 -2.68
CA GLY A 179 -27.56 10.00 -1.87
C GLY A 179 -26.31 9.20 -1.47
N ALA A 180 -26.48 8.32 -0.48
CA ALA A 180 -25.40 7.51 0.09
C ALA A 180 -24.66 6.64 -0.94
N ASP A 181 -25.35 6.12 -1.95
CA ASP A 181 -24.74 5.28 -2.98
C ASP A 181 -23.79 6.08 -3.89
N ALA A 182 -24.17 7.29 -4.31
CA ALA A 182 -23.32 8.16 -5.13
C ALA A 182 -22.11 8.67 -4.33
N ALA A 183 -22.31 9.02 -3.06
CA ALA A 183 -21.21 9.35 -2.15
C ALA A 183 -20.25 8.16 -1.94
N ALA A 184 -20.78 6.94 -1.80
CA ALA A 184 -19.97 5.73 -1.70
C ALA A 184 -19.13 5.49 -2.96
N LEU A 185 -19.75 5.64 -4.14
CA LEU A 185 -19.04 5.54 -5.42
C LEU A 185 -17.91 6.59 -5.52
N TYR A 186 -18.18 7.83 -5.10
CA TYR A 186 -17.15 8.88 -5.07
C TYR A 186 -15.95 8.49 -4.20
N LEU A 187 -16.19 8.00 -2.98
CA LEU A 187 -15.13 7.56 -2.06
C LEU A 187 -14.32 6.37 -2.62
N GLN A 188 -15.00 5.41 -3.28
CA GLN A 188 -14.36 4.30 -3.97
C GLN A 188 -13.47 4.77 -5.13
N LEU A 189 -13.96 5.71 -5.94
CA LEU A 189 -13.18 6.35 -7.00
C LEU A 189 -12.02 7.18 -6.47
N ALA A 190 -12.15 7.80 -5.29
CA ALA A 190 -11.08 8.56 -4.67
C ALA A 190 -9.96 7.69 -4.07
N THR A 191 -10.32 6.52 -3.59
CA THR A 191 -9.44 5.73 -2.70
C THR A 191 -8.84 4.52 -3.38
N LEU A 192 -9.65 3.73 -4.10
CA LEU A 192 -9.24 2.40 -4.54
C LEU A 192 -8.39 2.49 -5.82
N ALA A 193 -7.38 1.63 -5.94
CA ALA A 193 -6.54 1.56 -7.15
C ALA A 193 -7.31 1.00 -8.36
N ALA A 194 -8.18 0.01 -8.16
CA ALA A 194 -8.91 -0.69 -9.22
C ALA A 194 -10.45 -0.70 -9.06
N PRO A 195 -11.13 0.47 -8.92
CA PRO A 195 -12.57 0.58 -8.82
C PRO A 195 -13.23 0.43 -10.21
N THR A 196 -12.99 -0.71 -10.88
CA THR A 196 -13.70 -1.03 -12.12
C THR A 196 -15.19 -1.14 -11.86
N ASP A 197 -16.02 -0.86 -12.86
CA ASP A 197 -17.48 -0.94 -12.75
C ASP A 197 -17.91 -2.35 -12.28
N ARG A 198 -17.18 -3.40 -12.70
CA ARG A 198 -17.41 -4.77 -12.23
C ARG A 198 -17.13 -4.92 -10.73
N ASN A 199 -16.01 -4.39 -10.25
CA ASN A 199 -15.63 -4.49 -8.84
C ASN A 199 -16.57 -3.68 -7.96
N VAL A 200 -16.88 -2.45 -8.35
CA VAL A 200 -17.85 -1.57 -7.65
C VAL A 200 -19.20 -2.27 -7.51
N ARG A 201 -19.73 -2.84 -8.60
CA ARG A 201 -21.00 -3.59 -8.52
C ARG A 201 -20.93 -4.80 -7.58
N ARG A 202 -19.84 -5.56 -7.63
CA ARG A 202 -19.62 -6.72 -6.74
C ARG A 202 -19.62 -6.28 -5.28
N TRP A 203 -18.80 -5.28 -4.94
CA TRP A 203 -18.64 -4.82 -3.56
C TRP A 203 -19.93 -4.24 -2.99
N ASN A 204 -20.65 -3.48 -3.79
CA ASN A 204 -21.84 -2.76 -3.34
C ASN A 204 -23.14 -3.57 -3.49
N GLY A 205 -23.08 -4.77 -4.06
CA GLY A 205 -24.25 -5.60 -4.37
C GLY A 205 -25.19 -4.95 -5.39
N TRP A 206 -24.67 -4.11 -6.28
CA TRP A 206 -25.49 -3.36 -7.24
C TRP A 206 -25.77 -4.13 -8.53
N THR A 207 -27.00 -4.04 -9.00
CA THR A 207 -27.36 -4.40 -10.37
C THR A 207 -26.73 -3.41 -11.35
N THR A 208 -26.65 -3.78 -12.63
CA THR A 208 -26.19 -2.87 -13.69
C THR A 208 -27.06 -1.61 -13.75
N LYS A 209 -28.39 -1.75 -13.62
CA LYS A 209 -29.34 -0.62 -13.63
C LYS A 209 -29.05 0.34 -12.47
N ARG A 210 -28.92 -0.19 -11.24
CA ARG A 210 -28.61 0.65 -10.06
C ARG A 210 -27.28 1.37 -10.22
N HIS A 211 -26.25 0.67 -10.71
CA HIS A 211 -24.95 1.28 -10.95
C HIS A 211 -25.02 2.43 -11.97
N THR A 212 -25.81 2.29 -13.03
CA THR A 212 -26.04 3.38 -13.99
C THR A 212 -26.73 4.58 -13.35
N GLU A 213 -27.78 4.37 -12.56
CA GLU A 213 -28.48 5.45 -11.83
C GLU A 213 -27.53 6.22 -10.91
N VAL A 214 -26.75 5.49 -10.11
CA VAL A 214 -25.78 6.08 -9.17
C VAL A 214 -24.68 6.85 -9.90
N ARG A 215 -24.19 6.34 -11.03
CA ARG A 215 -23.23 7.05 -11.88
C ARG A 215 -23.81 8.35 -12.42
N THR A 216 -25.04 8.33 -12.92
CA THR A 216 -25.72 9.52 -13.45
C THR A 216 -25.89 10.57 -12.37
N GLU A 217 -26.33 10.17 -11.18
CA GLU A 217 -26.44 11.06 -10.02
C GLU A 217 -25.08 11.68 -9.65
N LEU A 218 -24.04 10.85 -9.52
CA LEU A 218 -22.71 11.35 -9.16
C LEU A 218 -22.13 12.29 -10.24
N LEU A 219 -22.32 11.97 -11.53
CA LEU A 219 -21.86 12.81 -12.63
C LEU A 219 -22.53 14.19 -12.62
N ALA A 220 -23.81 14.27 -12.26
CA ALA A 220 -24.55 15.53 -12.18
C ALA A 220 -23.98 16.52 -11.14
N THR A 221 -23.20 16.05 -10.16
CA THR A 221 -22.53 16.92 -9.18
C THR A 221 -21.36 17.72 -9.76
N GLY A 222 -20.81 17.30 -10.90
CA GLY A 222 -19.56 17.85 -11.44
C GLY A 222 -18.29 17.46 -10.66
N ALA A 223 -18.39 16.69 -9.58
CA ALA A 223 -17.23 16.25 -8.78
C ALA A 223 -16.39 15.15 -9.48
N VAL A 224 -16.94 14.56 -10.55
CA VAL A 224 -16.30 13.55 -11.39
C VAL A 224 -16.50 13.91 -12.86
N VAL A 225 -15.68 13.33 -13.72
CA VAL A 225 -15.78 13.46 -15.17
C VAL A 225 -16.05 12.10 -15.82
N GLU A 226 -16.85 12.11 -16.88
CA GLU A 226 -17.00 10.94 -17.75
C GLU A 226 -15.93 10.98 -18.86
N ALA A 227 -15.20 9.88 -19.03
CA ALA A 227 -14.16 9.78 -20.05
C ALA A 227 -13.98 8.34 -20.52
N LYS A 228 -13.26 8.16 -21.64
CA LYS A 228 -12.80 6.84 -22.09
C LYS A 228 -11.29 6.72 -21.85
N ARG A 229 -10.91 5.91 -20.87
CA ARG A 229 -9.50 5.56 -20.58
C ARG A 229 -9.28 4.08 -20.86
N ALA A 230 -8.33 3.76 -21.73
CA ALA A 230 -8.05 2.38 -22.12
C ALA A 230 -7.75 1.52 -20.87
N ARG A 231 -8.33 0.32 -20.81
CA ARG A 231 -8.15 -0.66 -19.71
C ARG A 231 -8.61 -0.21 -18.31
N ALA A 232 -9.22 0.97 -18.15
CA ALA A 232 -9.68 1.44 -16.85
C ALA A 232 -10.87 0.63 -16.28
N GLY A 233 -11.66 0.01 -17.16
CA GLY A 233 -12.81 -0.82 -16.76
C GLY A 233 -13.94 -0.04 -16.07
N ARG A 234 -13.96 1.29 -16.22
CA ARG A 234 -14.96 2.22 -15.69
C ARG A 234 -15.12 3.43 -16.58
N THR A 235 -16.19 4.21 -16.38
CA THR A 235 -16.46 5.42 -17.18
C THR A 235 -16.37 6.73 -16.38
N LEU A 236 -16.46 6.69 -15.05
CA LEU A 236 -16.29 7.87 -14.19
C LEU A 236 -14.90 7.93 -13.58
N PHE A 237 -14.36 9.14 -13.49
CA PHE A 237 -13.02 9.43 -12.98
C PHE A 237 -13.03 10.69 -12.13
N LEU A 238 -12.11 10.76 -11.17
CA LEU A 238 -11.77 12.05 -10.58
C LEU A 238 -11.04 12.93 -11.62
N PRO A 239 -11.26 14.26 -11.60
CA PRO A 239 -10.43 15.18 -12.37
C PRO A 239 -8.95 15.01 -11.98
N GLY A 240 -8.06 15.04 -12.97
CA GLY A 240 -6.61 14.99 -12.75
C GLY A 240 -5.85 14.12 -13.74
N GLU A 241 -4.55 14.03 -13.47
CA GLU A 241 -3.62 13.26 -14.29
C GLU A 241 -3.85 11.75 -14.22
N TRP A 242 -3.42 11.08 -15.28
CA TRP A 242 -3.63 9.66 -15.49
C TRP A 242 -2.31 8.94 -15.70
N MET A 243 -2.13 7.83 -14.98
CA MET A 243 -0.95 6.98 -15.10
C MET A 243 -1.27 5.75 -15.94
N GLU A 244 -0.67 5.66 -17.12
CA GLU A 244 -0.78 4.49 -18.00
C GLU A 244 0.15 3.36 -17.54
N LEU A 245 -0.37 2.42 -16.74
CA LEU A 245 0.37 1.22 -16.36
C LEU A 245 0.14 0.06 -17.33
N LYS A 246 1.15 -0.80 -17.52
CA LYS A 246 1.01 -2.04 -18.30
C LYS A 246 0.49 -3.19 -17.45
N SER A 247 0.01 -4.22 -18.16
CA SER A 247 -0.38 -5.50 -17.55
C SER A 247 0.74 -6.02 -16.64
N PRO A 248 0.42 -6.56 -15.46
CA PRO A 248 -0.92 -6.87 -14.93
C PRO A 248 -1.61 -5.71 -14.20
N HIS A 249 -0.96 -4.55 -14.08
CA HIS A 249 -1.51 -3.40 -13.36
C HIS A 249 -2.51 -2.64 -14.25
N LEU A 250 -3.62 -2.21 -13.64
CA LEU A 250 -4.58 -1.33 -14.29
C LEU A 250 -4.07 0.11 -14.22
N PRO A 251 -4.32 0.92 -15.25
CA PRO A 251 -4.05 2.35 -15.18
C PRO A 251 -4.98 3.01 -14.14
N LEU A 252 -4.48 4.07 -13.52
CA LEU A 252 -5.13 4.75 -12.39
C LEU A 252 -4.78 6.24 -12.37
N GLU A 253 -5.50 7.02 -11.56
CA GLU A 253 -5.20 8.42 -11.30
C GLU A 253 -3.81 8.57 -10.66
N THR A 254 -2.97 9.48 -11.17
CA THR A 254 -1.60 9.69 -10.67
C THR A 254 -1.58 9.98 -9.16
N ALA A 255 -2.57 10.71 -8.66
CA ALA A 255 -2.73 11.03 -7.23
C ALA A 255 -2.87 9.80 -6.31
N LYS A 256 -3.20 8.61 -6.85
CA LYS A 256 -3.29 7.37 -6.08
C LYS A 256 -1.97 6.62 -5.96
N LEU A 257 -0.95 6.98 -6.74
CA LEU A 257 0.36 6.33 -6.66
C LEU A 257 0.96 6.49 -5.26
N ALA A 258 0.97 7.72 -4.74
CA ALA A 258 1.45 8.02 -3.40
C ALA A 258 0.68 7.25 -2.32
N THR A 259 -0.65 7.25 -2.35
CA THR A 259 -1.46 6.56 -1.30
C THR A 259 -1.38 5.04 -1.32
N HIS A 260 -0.79 4.45 -2.36
CA HIS A 260 -0.51 3.02 -2.44
C HIS A 260 0.99 2.72 -2.40
N GLU A 261 1.82 3.72 -2.09
CA GLU A 261 3.29 3.63 -2.05
C GLU A 261 3.88 3.07 -3.36
N VAL A 262 3.26 3.41 -4.49
CA VAL A 262 3.64 2.94 -5.82
C VAL A 262 4.55 3.95 -6.50
N ARG A 263 5.71 3.48 -6.95
CA ARG A 263 6.59 4.22 -7.85
C ARG A 263 6.69 3.52 -9.21
N PRO A 264 6.15 4.11 -10.27
CA PRO A 264 6.40 3.63 -11.63
C PRO A 264 7.89 3.75 -11.98
N LEU A 265 8.41 2.75 -12.69
CA LEU A 265 9.79 2.70 -13.17
C LEU A 265 9.82 2.59 -14.70
N TRP A 266 11.04 2.71 -15.25
CA TRP A 266 11.30 2.41 -16.65
C TRP A 266 10.91 0.96 -17.01
N GLY A 267 10.58 0.75 -18.29
CA GLY A 267 10.17 -0.57 -18.78
C GLY A 267 8.80 -1.04 -18.28
N ASN A 268 7.95 -0.14 -17.77
CA ASN A 268 6.61 -0.43 -17.26
C ASN A 268 6.57 -1.36 -16.04
N THR A 269 7.63 -1.32 -15.23
CA THR A 269 7.66 -1.97 -13.92
C THR A 269 7.23 -0.99 -12.83
N ILE A 270 6.89 -1.50 -11.65
CA ILE A 270 6.57 -0.67 -10.49
C ILE A 270 7.39 -1.13 -9.29
N ARG A 271 7.65 -0.22 -8.36
CA ARG A 271 7.90 -0.55 -6.95
C ARG A 271 6.62 -0.33 -6.18
N SER A 272 6.30 -1.28 -5.30
CA SER A 272 5.10 -1.25 -4.47
C SER A 272 5.36 -2.09 -3.22
N PRO A 273 4.65 -1.87 -2.11
CA PRO A 273 4.71 -2.74 -0.94
C PRO A 273 4.35 -4.19 -1.24
N PHE A 274 3.56 -4.43 -2.29
CA PHE A 274 3.02 -5.73 -2.64
C PHE A 274 3.24 -6.06 -4.12
N GLY A 275 3.05 -7.33 -4.51
CA GLY A 275 3.19 -7.79 -5.91
C GLY A 275 2.10 -7.24 -6.86
N ARG A 276 1.14 -6.50 -6.31
CA ARG A 276 0.04 -5.79 -7.00
C ARG A 276 -0.16 -4.45 -6.32
N ILE A 277 -0.86 -3.52 -6.98
CA ILE A 277 -1.25 -2.25 -6.36
C ILE A 277 -2.42 -2.56 -5.42
N LEU A 278 -2.09 -2.76 -4.15
CA LEU A 278 -3.02 -3.09 -3.09
C LEU A 278 -2.95 -2.03 -1.97
N PRO A 279 -4.01 -1.89 -1.16
CA PRO A 279 -4.02 -0.98 -0.01
C PRO A 279 -2.84 -1.23 0.94
N PRO A 280 -2.04 -0.21 1.31
CA PRO A 280 -0.99 -0.35 2.33
C PRO A 280 -1.52 -0.20 3.76
N ALA A 281 -2.78 0.22 3.93
CA ALA A 281 -3.45 0.40 5.21
C ALA A 281 -4.93 -0.04 5.11
N PRO A 282 -5.62 -0.30 6.22
CA PRO A 282 -7.04 -0.63 6.21
C PRO A 282 -7.88 0.37 5.41
N LEU A 283 -8.83 -0.12 4.62
CA LEU A 283 -9.63 0.74 3.74
C LEU A 283 -10.44 1.78 4.54
N HIS A 284 -10.90 1.44 5.74
CA HIS A 284 -11.61 2.37 6.62
C HIS A 284 -10.75 3.56 7.11
N GLU A 285 -9.42 3.43 7.07
CA GLU A 285 -8.47 4.52 7.33
C GLU A 285 -8.18 5.30 6.04
N MET A 286 -8.07 4.58 4.91
CA MET A 286 -7.75 5.19 3.61
C MET A 286 -8.89 6.04 3.05
N PHE A 287 -10.16 5.66 3.27
CA PHE A 287 -11.32 6.44 2.80
C PHE A 287 -11.34 7.86 3.39
N PRO A 288 -11.26 8.06 4.73
CA PRO A 288 -11.13 9.39 5.32
C PRO A 288 -9.90 10.15 4.81
N ALA A 289 -8.74 9.49 4.68
CA ALA A 289 -7.52 10.14 4.21
C ALA A 289 -7.68 10.68 2.77
N ALA A 290 -8.27 9.88 1.88
CA ALA A 290 -8.56 10.31 0.52
C ALA A 290 -9.57 11.46 0.47
N TRP A 291 -10.61 11.40 1.32
CA TRP A 291 -11.60 12.48 1.44
C TRP A 291 -10.96 13.79 1.90
N ASN A 292 -10.21 13.77 3.00
CA ASN A 292 -9.58 14.97 3.58
C ASN A 292 -8.58 15.62 2.62
N ARG A 293 -7.87 14.82 1.82
CA ARG A 293 -6.95 15.33 0.79
C ARG A 293 -7.69 16.07 -0.33
N LEU A 294 -8.88 15.60 -0.72
CA LEU A 294 -9.67 16.21 -1.80
C LEU A 294 -10.57 17.35 -1.30
N HIS A 295 -10.92 17.33 -0.02
CA HIS A 295 -11.78 18.30 0.66
C HIS A 295 -11.11 18.78 1.96
N PRO A 296 -9.96 19.47 1.86
CA PRO A 296 -9.28 19.98 3.04
C PRO A 296 -10.20 20.96 3.77
N ALA A 297 -10.15 20.97 5.10
CA ALA A 297 -10.79 22.01 5.89
C ALA A 297 -10.22 23.38 5.45
N PRO A 298 -11.04 24.45 5.38
CA PRO A 298 -10.52 25.78 5.16
C PRO A 298 -9.47 26.08 6.24
N ALA A 299 -8.30 26.60 5.83
CA ALA A 299 -7.26 26.98 6.76
C ALA A 299 -7.81 27.99 7.77
N GLU A 300 -7.59 27.76 9.07
CA GLU A 300 -7.96 28.75 10.08
C GLU A 300 -7.16 30.04 9.82
N PRO A 301 -7.83 31.22 9.84
CA PRO A 301 -7.13 32.48 9.69
C PRO A 301 -6.14 32.60 10.84
N HIS A 302 -4.86 32.74 10.50
CA HIS A 302 -3.83 33.04 11.48
C HIS A 302 -4.22 34.35 12.17
N SER A 303 -4.47 34.28 13.48
CA SER A 303 -4.70 35.45 14.33
C SER A 303 -3.40 36.20 14.59
#